data_AF-A0A1K0IG95-F1
#
_entry.id   AF-A0A1K0IG95-F1
#
_cell.length_a   1.000
_cell.length_b   1.000
_cell.length_c   1.000
_cell.angle_alpha   90.00
_cell.angle_beta   90.00
_cell.angle_gamma   90.00
#
_symmetry.space_group_name_H-M   'P 1'
#
loop_
_entity.id
_entity.type
_entity.pdbx_description
1 polymer ?
#
loop_
_entity_poly.entity_id
_entity_poly.type
_entity_poly.pdbx_seq_one_letter_code
_entity_poly.pdbx_strand_id
1 'polypeptide(L)'
;MRRNAAVCTWPFTAASKAPRQRQFVEHAGYNRWADTNDIVVLYPQTVASAGTPFNPKGCWDWWGYTDPEKWGTKAGVQLSAVRGMVERLASRR
;
A
#
# COMPACT_ATOMS: atom_id res chain seq x y z
N MET A 1 4.84 -11.82 -25.41
CA MET A 1 4.85 -10.54 -24.65
C MET A 1 3.56 -10.42 -23.84
N ARG A 2 3.53 -10.89 -22.59
CA ARG A 2 2.42 -10.65 -21.66
C ARG A 2 2.97 -9.84 -20.49
N ARG A 3 2.41 -8.65 -20.30
CA ARG A 3 2.80 -7.67 -19.29
C ARG A 3 2.21 -8.13 -17.94
N ASN A 4 2.97 -8.87 -17.13
CA ASN A 4 2.50 -9.35 -15.81
C ASN A 4 2.83 -8.40 -14.65
N ALA A 5 3.37 -7.21 -14.91
CA ALA A 5 3.31 -6.11 -13.96
C ALA A 5 2.00 -5.34 -14.15
N ALA A 6 0.91 -5.82 -13.55
CA ALA A 6 -0.32 -5.05 -13.45
C ALA A 6 -0.11 -3.88 -12.48
N VAL A 7 0.53 -2.81 -12.96
CA VAL A 7 0.37 -1.48 -12.35
C VAL A 7 -1.06 -1.04 -12.68
N CYS A 8 -2.02 -1.45 -11.85
CA CYS A 8 -3.41 -0.99 -11.93
C CYS A 8 -3.44 0.53 -11.71
N THR A 9 -3.29 1.28 -12.80
CA THR A 9 -3.55 2.72 -12.86
C THR A 9 -5.04 2.92 -13.12
N TRP A 10 -5.86 2.78 -12.08
CA TRP A 10 -7.24 3.30 -12.10
C TRP A 10 -7.22 4.82 -11.91
N PRO A 11 -8.14 5.59 -12.53
CA PRO A 11 -8.15 7.04 -12.43
C PRO A 11 -8.77 7.47 -11.10
N PHE A 12 -7.97 7.47 -10.04
CA PHE A 12 -8.20 8.39 -8.93
C PHE A 12 -7.28 9.59 -9.15
N THR A 13 -7.87 10.70 -9.56
CA THR A 13 -7.22 12.01 -9.65
C THR A 13 -6.72 12.43 -8.27
N ALA A 14 -5.47 12.08 -7.98
CA ALA A 14 -4.62 12.80 -7.06
C ALA A 14 -3.23 12.89 -7.71
N ALA A 15 -3.10 13.89 -8.59
CA ALA A 15 -1.83 14.35 -9.12
C ALA A 15 -0.99 14.95 -7.97
N SER A 16 -0.42 14.08 -7.13
CA SER A 16 0.72 14.37 -6.24
C SER A 16 1.22 13.07 -5.59
N LYS A 17 1.38 11.98 -6.35
CA LYS A 17 2.07 10.80 -5.82
C LYS A 17 3.56 11.17 -5.72
N ALA A 18 4.02 11.44 -4.51
CA ALA A 18 5.38 11.91 -4.25
C ALA A 18 6.41 11.03 -4.99
N PRO A 19 7.44 11.60 -5.65
CA PRO A 19 8.48 10.83 -6.36
C PRO A 19 9.02 9.65 -5.55
N ARG A 20 9.09 9.80 -4.22
CA ARG A 20 9.55 8.77 -3.28
C ARG A 20 8.74 7.48 -3.28
N GLN A 21 7.41 7.53 -3.38
CA GLN A 21 6.59 6.30 -3.38
C GLN A 21 6.82 5.48 -4.64
N ARG A 22 6.95 6.16 -5.78
CA ARG A 22 7.26 5.52 -7.06
C ARG A 22 8.67 4.92 -7.05
N GLN A 23 9.64 5.63 -6.49
CA GLN A 23 11.01 5.13 -6.32
C GLN A 23 11.06 3.83 -5.51
N PHE A 24 10.28 3.70 -4.43
CA PHE A 24 10.25 2.45 -3.67
C PHE A 24 9.73 1.27 -4.51
N VAL A 25 8.63 1.46 -5.23
CA VAL A 25 8.07 0.42 -6.12
C VAL A 25 9.08 -0.01 -7.18
N GLU A 26 9.79 0.95 -7.79
CA GLU A 26 10.72 0.68 -8.89
C GLU A 26 12.07 0.12 -8.41
N HIS A 27 12.56 0.52 -7.24
CA HIS A 27 13.94 0.27 -6.82
C HIS A 27 14.11 -0.60 -5.57
N ALA A 28 13.04 -1.00 -4.86
CA ALA A 28 13.16 -1.91 -3.72
C ALA A 28 13.62 -3.33 -4.11
N GLY A 29 13.64 -3.65 -5.41
CA GLY A 29 14.20 -4.91 -5.92
C GLY A 29 13.28 -6.12 -5.80
N TYR A 30 12.05 -5.97 -5.29
CA TYR A 30 11.09 -7.08 -5.20
C TYR A 30 10.54 -7.50 -6.56
N ASN A 31 10.28 -6.56 -7.48
CA ASN A 31 9.64 -6.85 -8.76
C ASN A 31 10.44 -7.83 -9.63
N ARG A 32 11.78 -7.69 -9.68
CA ARG A 32 12.64 -8.61 -10.47
C ARG A 32 12.54 -10.05 -10.00
N TRP A 33 12.32 -10.26 -8.70
CA TRP A 33 12.18 -11.59 -8.14
C TRP A 33 10.76 -12.10 -8.34
N ALA A 34 9.77 -11.23 -8.19
CA ALA A 34 8.37 -11.57 -8.41
C ALA A 34 8.07 -12.03 -9.85
N ASP A 35 8.69 -11.38 -10.85
CA ASP A 35 8.50 -11.65 -12.28
C ASP A 35 8.89 -13.08 -12.69
N THR A 36 9.81 -13.72 -11.95
CA THR A 36 10.29 -15.07 -12.26
C THR A 36 9.74 -16.15 -11.33
N ASN A 37 8.86 -15.82 -10.39
CA ASN A 37 8.39 -16.74 -9.32
C ASN A 37 6.87 -16.81 -9.18
N ASP A 38 6.11 -16.30 -10.16
CA ASP A 38 4.64 -16.25 -10.12
C ASP A 38 4.08 -15.55 -8.87
N ILE A 39 4.75 -14.48 -8.43
CA ILE A 39 4.38 -13.70 -7.24
C ILE A 39 3.81 -12.35 -7.64
N VAL A 40 2.71 -11.96 -7.00
CA VAL A 40 2.16 -10.61 -7.09
C VAL A 40 2.63 -9.80 -5.90
N VAL A 41 3.26 -8.64 -6.14
CA VAL A 41 3.69 -7.73 -5.08
C VAL A 41 2.71 -6.57 -4.96
N LEU A 42 2.04 -6.47 -3.81
CA LEU A 42 1.17 -5.35 -3.48
C LEU A 42 1.96 -4.29 -2.70
N TYR A 43 1.83 -3.02 -3.09
CA TYR A 43 2.46 -1.87 -2.45
C TYR A 43 1.42 -0.88 -1.91
N PRO A 44 0.76 -1.14 -0.77
CA PRO A 44 -0.18 -0.21 -0.16
C PRO A 44 0.53 1.12 0.16
N GLN A 45 -0.19 2.25 0.04
CA GLN A 45 0.38 3.57 0.25
C GLN A 45 -0.37 4.32 1.35
N THR A 46 0.37 4.90 2.27
CA THR A 46 -0.09 5.88 3.24
C THR A 46 0.02 7.29 2.65
N VAL A 47 -0.69 8.25 3.26
CA VAL A 47 -0.66 9.66 2.86
C VAL A 47 -0.23 10.49 4.08
N ALA A 48 0.65 11.46 3.86
CA ALA A 48 1.02 12.39 4.91
C ALA A 48 -0.18 13.25 5.32
N SER A 49 -0.35 13.45 6.62
CA SER A 49 -1.38 14.30 7.20
C SER A 49 -0.74 15.36 8.08
N ALA A 50 -1.09 16.62 7.85
CA ALA A 50 -0.71 17.74 8.71
C ALA A 50 -1.78 18.05 9.78
N GLY A 51 -2.93 17.38 9.73
CA GLY A 51 -4.07 17.58 10.64
C GLY A 51 -4.15 16.49 11.71
N THR A 52 -5.36 16.04 12.02
CA THR A 52 -5.59 14.91 12.94
C THR A 52 -5.94 13.65 12.15
N PRO A 53 -5.16 12.56 12.28
CA PRO A 53 -3.95 12.42 13.08
C PRO A 53 -2.74 13.12 12.44
N PHE A 54 -1.85 13.62 13.29
CA PHE A 54 -0.63 14.29 12.85
C PHE A 54 0.38 13.24 12.37
N ASN A 55 0.54 13.13 11.05
CA ASN A 55 1.42 12.17 10.39
C ASN A 55 2.14 12.83 9.20
N PRO A 56 3.02 13.82 9.44
CA PRO A 56 3.60 14.63 8.37
C PRO A 56 4.57 13.85 7.46
N LYS A 57 4.98 12.64 7.88
CA LYS A 57 5.86 11.76 7.11
C LYS A 57 5.10 10.64 6.38
N GLY A 58 3.79 10.51 6.60
CA GLY A 58 3.00 9.43 6.02
C GLY A 58 3.47 8.06 6.49
N CYS A 59 3.80 7.90 7.76
CA CYS A 59 4.15 6.61 8.35
C CYS A 59 2.94 5.66 8.35
N TRP A 60 3.19 4.35 8.48
CA TRP A 60 2.16 3.40 8.93
C TRP A 60 1.82 3.66 10.40
N ASP A 61 0.67 3.19 10.87
CA ASP A 61 0.25 3.30 12.25
C ASP A 61 0.89 2.19 13.07
N TRP A 62 1.95 2.55 13.76
CA TRP A 62 2.74 1.65 14.59
C TRP A 62 2.67 2.00 16.08
N TRP A 63 1.86 2.99 16.46
CA TRP A 63 1.76 3.46 17.85
C TRP A 63 0.37 3.95 18.27
N GLY A 64 -0.64 3.95 17.39
CA GLY A 64 -2.04 4.14 17.74
C GLY A 64 -2.65 5.50 17.39
N TYR A 65 -2.16 6.18 16.35
CA TYR A 65 -2.72 7.49 15.98
C TYR A 65 -4.01 7.39 15.17
N THR A 66 -4.36 6.22 14.60
CA THR A 66 -5.67 6.01 13.95
C THR A 66 -6.71 5.48 14.93
N ASP A 67 -6.32 4.54 15.79
CA ASP A 67 -7.14 3.98 16.87
C ASP A 67 -6.19 3.49 17.98
N PRO A 68 -6.13 4.17 19.14
CA PRO A 68 -5.19 3.84 20.21
C PRO A 68 -5.32 2.42 20.77
N GLU A 69 -6.51 1.81 20.66
CA GLU A 69 -6.79 0.49 21.21
C GLU A 69 -6.56 -0.63 20.20
N LYS A 70 -6.83 -0.37 18.90
CA LYS A 70 -6.91 -1.42 17.88
C LYS A 70 -5.82 -1.38 16.83
N TRP A 71 -4.99 -0.34 16.74
CA TRP A 71 -4.02 -0.13 15.65
C TRP A 71 -3.16 -1.37 15.31
N GLY A 72 -2.72 -2.11 16.32
CA GLY A 72 -1.88 -3.32 16.17
C GLY A 72 -2.66 -4.63 16.07
N THR A 73 -3.99 -4.59 16.04
CA THR A 73 -4.86 -5.78 15.99
C THR A 73 -5.37 -6.04 14.58
N LYS A 74 -5.93 -7.23 14.34
CA LYS A 74 -6.61 -7.55 13.06
C LYS A 74 -7.77 -6.61 12.73
N ALA A 75 -8.35 -5.94 13.73
CA ALA A 75 -9.43 -4.97 13.56
C ALA A 75 -8.91 -3.53 13.35
N GLY A 76 -7.60 -3.30 13.39
CA GLY A 76 -7.01 -1.97 13.16
C GLY A 76 -7.30 -1.47 11.76
N VAL A 77 -7.50 -0.15 11.61
CA VAL A 77 -7.95 0.48 10.35
C VAL A 77 -6.99 0.18 9.20
N GLN A 78 -5.69 0.37 9.41
CA GLN A 78 -4.69 0.16 8.37
C GLN A 78 -4.51 -1.33 8.02
N LEU A 79 -4.50 -2.22 9.02
CA LEU A 79 -4.41 -3.67 8.79
C LEU A 79 -5.66 -4.20 8.05
N SER A 80 -6.85 -3.74 8.44
CA SER A 80 -8.12 -4.09 7.79
C SER A 80 -8.15 -3.64 6.33
N ALA A 81 -7.65 -2.43 6.03
CA ALA A 81 -7.56 -1.93 4.66
C ALA A 81 -6.62 -2.79 3.80
N VAL A 82 -5.41 -3.11 4.30
CA VAL A 82 -4.46 -3.98 3.58
C VAL A 82 -5.05 -5.37 3.38
N ARG A 83 -5.72 -5.92 4.39
CA ARG A 83 -6.40 -7.21 4.31
C ARG A 83 -7.46 -7.21 3.21
N GLY A 84 -8.29 -6.18 3.11
CA GLY A 84 -9.30 -6.06 2.05
C GLY A 84 -8.68 -5.97 0.65
N MET A 85 -7.54 -5.29 0.50
CA MET A 85 -6.80 -5.27 -0.78
C MET A 85 -6.28 -6.67 -1.15
N VAL A 86 -5.73 -7.41 -0.19
CA VAL A 86 -5.26 -8.78 -0.40
C VAL A 86 -6.41 -9.70 -0.77
N GLU A 87 -7.53 -9.64 -0.05
CA GLU A 87 -8.73 -10.43 -0.33
C GLU A 87 -9.28 -10.14 -1.72
N ARG A 88 -9.23 -8.87 -2.17
CA ARG A 88 -9.66 -8.48 -3.50
C ARG A 88 -8.77 -9.01 -4.62
N LEU A 89 -7.47 -9.17 -4.37
CA LEU A 89 -6.52 -9.77 -5.31
C LEU A 89 -6.60 -11.31 -5.31
N ALA A 90 -6.84 -11.89 -4.14
CA ALA A 90 -6.97 -13.33 -3.96
C ALA A 90 -8.33 -13.87 -4.42
N SER A 91 -9.37 -13.04 -4.44
CA SER A 91 -10.66 -13.43 -5.00
C SER A 91 -10.53 -13.64 -6.50
N ARG A 92 -10.67 -14.91 -6.92
CA ARG A 92 -10.90 -15.25 -8.33
C ARG A 92 -12.14 -14.48 -8.78
N ARG A 93 -12.02 -13.77 -9.91
CA ARG A 93 -13.18 -13.43 -10.72
C ARG A 93 -13.64 -14.66 -11.48
#